data_AF-A0A7I9YJK3-F1
#
_entry.id   AF-A0A7I9YJK3-F1
#
_cell.length_a   1.000
_cell.length_b   1.000
_cell.length_c   1.000
_cell.angle_alpha   90.00
_cell.angle_beta   90.00
_cell.angle_gamma   90.00
#
_symmetry.space_group_name_H-M   'P 1'
#
loop_
_entity.id
_entity.type
_entity.pdbx_description
1 polymer ?
#
loop_
_entity_poly.entity_id
_entity_poly.type
_entity_poly.pdbx_seq_one_letter_code
_entity_poly.pdbx_strand_id
1 'polypeptide(L)'
;MSHVMVVPESMKATATNLATIGDTLKAANLEAAEPTLAMMPAAADEVSASIAYLFSRQAEEYQKLAGEATAFHERFVQQLTATANTYANAEAANASLLQSLAATSDSVAGGAVAASENALVDLQTMLVGFVVNALILALFWPLIIPGLFFLFWWQSIFFRS
;
A
#
# COMPACT_ATOMS: atom_id res chain seq x y z
N MET A 1 14.28 22.88 6.09
CA MET A 1 12.88 22.45 5.81
C MET A 1 12.42 21.62 6.99
N SER A 2 11.28 21.91 7.62
CA SER A 2 10.75 21.02 8.67
C SER A 2 10.07 19.83 8.00
N HIS A 3 10.41 18.62 8.43
CA HIS A 3 9.72 17.41 8.00
C HIS A 3 8.44 17.28 8.82
N VAL A 4 7.28 17.23 8.16
CA VAL A 4 6.00 16.94 8.81
C VAL A 4 5.87 15.43 8.90
N MET A 5 5.89 14.89 10.12
CA MET A 5 5.67 13.48 10.42
C MET A 5 4.26 13.32 10.97
N VAL A 6 3.51 12.36 10.44
CA VAL A 6 2.17 12.00 10.92
C VAL A 6 2.22 10.55 11.37
N VAL A 7 1.74 10.26 12.58
CA VAL A 7 1.64 8.90 13.12
C VAL A 7 0.15 8.53 13.17
N PRO A 8 -0.36 7.69 12.24
CA PRO A 8 -1.78 7.37 12.15
C PRO A 8 -2.38 6.83 13.45
N GLU A 9 -1.61 6.04 14.19
CA GLU A 9 -2.06 5.46 15.47
C GLU A 9 -2.29 6.54 16.54
N SER A 10 -1.41 7.55 16.61
CA SER A 10 -1.59 8.68 17.52
C SER A 10 -2.82 9.52 17.14
N MET A 11 -3.11 9.67 15.85
CA MET A 11 -4.34 10.36 15.40
C MET A 11 -5.60 9.60 15.78
N LYS A 12 -5.61 8.26 15.66
CA LYS A 12 -6.73 7.42 16.11
C LYS A 12 -6.96 7.54 17.60
N ALA A 13 -5.91 7.43 18.41
CA ALA A 13 -5.99 7.61 19.85
C ALA A 13 -6.53 9.01 20.21
N THR A 14 -6.09 10.05 19.48
CA THR A 14 -6.59 11.42 19.66
C THR A 14 -8.08 11.51 19.32
N ALA A 15 -8.52 10.89 18.21
CA ALA A 15 -9.93 10.86 17.82
C ALA A 15 -10.79 10.17 18.89
N THR A 16 -10.32 9.06 19.47
CA THR A 16 -11.00 8.39 20.59
C THR A 16 -11.10 9.30 21.82
N ASN A 17 -10.01 9.95 22.23
CA ASN A 17 -10.03 10.88 23.37
C ASN A 17 -11.00 12.05 23.13
N LEU A 18 -11.01 12.60 21.91
CA LEU A 18 -11.94 13.65 21.53
C LEU A 18 -13.39 13.17 21.55
N ALA A 19 -13.68 11.94 21.13
CA ALA A 19 -15.02 11.36 21.25
C ALA A 19 -15.48 11.35 22.72
N THR A 20 -14.62 10.86 23.63
CA THR A 20 -14.91 10.86 25.08
C THR A 20 -15.14 12.25 25.65
N ILE A 21 -14.37 13.25 25.22
CA ILE A 21 -14.57 14.65 25.60
C ILE A 21 -15.93 15.16 25.09
N GLY A 22 -16.29 14.83 23.85
CA GLY A 22 -17.58 15.19 23.25
C GLY A 22 -18.76 14.61 24.02
N ASP A 23 -18.69 13.34 24.40
CA ASP A 23 -19.71 12.68 25.21
C ASP A 23 -19.86 13.32 26.58
N THR A 24 -18.72 13.61 27.24
CA THR A 24 -18.71 14.28 28.55
C THR A 24 -19.32 15.68 28.47
N LEU A 25 -18.97 16.44 27.42
CA LEU A 25 -19.49 17.78 27.21
C LEU A 25 -21.00 17.75 26.91
N LYS A 26 -21.46 16.79 26.12
CA LYS A 26 -22.89 16.59 25.84
C LYS A 26 -23.66 16.28 27.12
N ALA A 27 -23.15 15.39 27.97
CA ALA A 27 -23.77 15.09 29.26
C ALA A 27 -23.83 16.33 30.16
N ALA A 28 -22.72 17.08 30.28
CA ALA A 28 -22.68 18.30 31.07
C ALA A 28 -23.66 19.38 30.56
N ASN A 29 -23.82 19.53 29.24
CA ASN A 29 -24.80 20.47 28.67
C ASN A 29 -26.23 20.06 28.99
N LEU A 30 -26.54 18.77 28.93
CA LEU A 30 -27.86 18.24 29.28
C LEU A 30 -28.17 18.43 30.77
N GLU A 31 -27.20 18.16 31.65
CA GLU A 31 -27.34 18.38 33.10
C GLU A 31 -27.51 19.87 33.43
N ALA A 32 -26.81 20.75 32.73
CA ALA A 32 -26.94 22.20 32.92
C ALA A 32 -28.26 22.77 32.34
N ALA A 33 -28.88 22.10 31.36
CA ALA A 33 -30.05 22.62 30.66
C ALA A 33 -31.23 22.87 31.61
N GLU A 34 -31.61 21.89 32.41
CA GLU A 34 -32.77 21.98 33.30
C GLU A 34 -32.69 23.16 34.30
N PRO A 35 -31.64 23.30 35.13
CA PRO A 35 -31.57 24.38 36.11
C PRO A 35 -31.38 25.77 35.49
N THR A 36 -30.84 25.86 34.26
CA THR A 36 -30.62 27.16 33.60
C THR A 36 -31.80 27.63 32.77
N LEU A 37 -32.57 26.72 32.18
CA LEU A 37 -33.80 27.03 31.46
C LEU A 37 -34.96 27.37 32.40
N ALA A 38 -35.03 26.70 33.56
CA ALA A 38 -36.09 26.90 34.56
C ALA A 38 -35.64 27.79 35.73
N MET A 39 -34.84 28.84 35.46
CA MET A 39 -34.35 29.72 36.51
C MET A 39 -35.51 30.44 37.23
N MET A 40 -35.56 30.32 38.55
CA MET A 40 -36.56 30.99 39.37
C MET A 40 -36.14 32.43 39.70
N PRO A 41 -37.09 33.39 39.79
CA PRO A 41 -36.81 34.74 40.27
C PRO A 41 -36.23 34.74 41.69
N ALA A 42 -35.23 35.59 41.95
CA ALA A 42 -34.61 35.70 43.27
C ALA A 42 -35.55 36.31 44.33
N ALA A 43 -36.51 37.14 43.90
CA ALA A 43 -37.57 37.72 44.72
C ALA A 43 -38.85 37.90 43.87
N ALA A 44 -39.96 38.27 44.52
CA ALA A 44 -41.28 38.39 43.90
C ALA A 44 -41.48 39.68 43.08
N ASP A 45 -40.44 40.50 42.94
CA ASP A 45 -40.51 41.74 42.17
C ASP A 45 -40.32 41.52 40.66
N GLU A 46 -40.81 42.48 39.88
CA GLU A 46 -40.78 42.42 38.41
C GLU A 46 -39.35 42.44 37.84
N VAL A 47 -38.38 43.05 38.54
CA VAL A 47 -36.98 43.10 38.09
C VAL A 47 -36.35 41.71 38.23
N SER A 48 -36.52 41.06 39.37
CA SER A 48 -36.09 39.67 39.59
C SER A 48 -36.72 38.71 38.59
N ALA A 49 -38.01 38.87 38.29
CA ALA A 49 -38.70 38.06 37.28
C ALA A 49 -38.13 38.28 35.87
N SER A 50 -37.89 39.54 35.51
CA SER A 50 -37.32 39.91 34.20
C SER A 50 -35.88 39.40 34.02
N ILE A 51 -35.07 39.44 35.09
CA ILE A 51 -33.70 38.91 35.08
C ILE A 51 -33.71 37.39 34.90
N ALA A 52 -34.54 36.67 35.66
CA ALA A 52 -34.68 35.21 35.51
C ALA A 52 -35.11 34.84 34.08
N TYR A 53 -36.10 35.54 33.52
CA TYR A 53 -36.53 35.36 32.13
C TYR A 53 -35.39 35.59 31.12
N LEU A 54 -34.58 36.64 31.31
CA LEU A 54 -33.43 36.93 30.44
C LEU A 54 -32.40 35.79 30.47
N PHE A 55 -32.09 35.25 31.65
CA PHE A 55 -31.16 34.12 31.77
C PHE A 55 -31.72 32.83 31.17
N SER A 56 -32.99 32.53 31.38
CA SER A 56 -33.67 31.39 30.73
C SER A 56 -33.59 31.48 29.21
N ARG A 57 -33.83 32.66 28.63
CA ARG A 57 -33.68 32.87 27.18
C ARG A 57 -32.25 32.70 26.68
N GLN A 58 -31.28 33.19 27.44
CA GLN A 58 -29.87 32.99 27.10
C GLN A 58 -29.48 31.51 27.16
N ALA A 59 -30.06 30.75 28.11
CA ALA A 59 -29.88 29.31 28.21
C ALA A 59 -30.48 28.58 26.99
N GLU A 60 -31.64 28.99 26.48
CA GLU A 60 -32.23 28.42 25.25
C GLU A 60 -31.29 28.57 24.04
N GLU A 61 -30.78 29.78 23.81
CA GLU A 61 -29.84 30.05 22.72
C GLU A 61 -28.52 29.29 22.91
N TYR A 62 -28.03 29.22 24.15
CA TYR A 62 -26.83 28.46 24.48
C TYR A 62 -27.01 26.96 24.18
N GLN A 63 -28.13 26.36 24.59
CA GLN A 63 -28.41 24.93 24.35
C GLN A 63 -28.54 24.61 22.86
N LYS A 64 -29.14 25.51 22.08
CA LYS A 64 -29.18 25.38 20.62
C LYS A 64 -27.77 25.38 20.03
N LEU A 65 -26.93 26.34 20.42
CA LEU A 65 -25.55 26.44 19.96
C LEU A 65 -24.71 25.24 20.41
N ALA A 66 -24.92 24.74 21.64
CA ALA A 66 -24.26 23.54 22.14
C ALA A 66 -24.62 22.29 21.32
N GLY A 67 -25.87 22.20 20.85
CA GLY A 67 -26.30 21.16 19.91
C GLY A 67 -25.57 21.25 18.57
N GLU A 68 -25.46 22.45 17.99
CA GLU A 68 -24.71 22.68 16.75
C GLU A 68 -23.22 22.35 16.90
N ALA A 69 -22.61 22.73 18.02
CA ALA A 69 -21.23 22.41 18.36
C ALA A 69 -21.00 20.90 18.53
N THR A 70 -21.95 20.19 19.14
CA THR A 70 -21.91 18.72 19.27
C THR A 70 -21.88 18.06 17.89
N ALA A 71 -22.78 18.47 16.99
CA ALA A 71 -22.82 17.94 15.62
C ALA A 71 -21.58 18.28 14.79
N PHE A 72 -20.95 19.43 15.03
CA PHE A 72 -19.65 19.77 14.44
C PHE A 72 -18.55 18.86 14.98
N HIS A 73 -18.48 18.68 16.30
CA HIS A 73 -17.47 17.85 16.97
C HIS A 73 -17.53 16.39 16.52
N GLU A 74 -18.73 15.82 16.40
CA GLU A 74 -18.93 14.47 15.88
C GLU A 74 -18.36 14.31 14.45
N ARG A 75 -18.65 15.27 13.56
CA ARG A 75 -18.11 15.27 12.19
C ARG A 75 -16.59 15.44 12.18
N PHE A 76 -16.06 16.28 13.05
CA PHE A 76 -14.61 16.47 13.19
C PHE A 76 -13.91 15.16 13.60
N VAL A 77 -14.43 14.46 14.61
CA VAL A 77 -13.88 13.16 15.06
C VAL A 77 -13.97 12.11 13.96
N GLN A 78 -15.08 12.06 13.22
CA GLN A 78 -15.24 11.15 12.07
C GLN A 78 -14.20 11.44 10.98
N GLN A 79 -14.01 12.71 10.61
CA GLN A 79 -13.03 13.12 9.60
C GLN A 79 -11.60 12.85 10.03
N LEU A 80 -11.27 13.10 11.30
CA LEU A 80 -9.94 12.80 11.85
C LEU A 80 -9.64 11.30 11.77
N THR A 81 -10.60 10.46 12.15
CA THR A 81 -10.49 9.00 12.08
C THR A 81 -10.32 8.52 10.64
N ALA A 82 -11.14 9.03 9.72
CA ALA A 82 -11.04 8.71 8.29
C ALA A 82 -9.68 9.09 7.71
N THR A 83 -9.18 10.27 8.05
CA THR A 83 -7.87 10.76 7.60
C THR A 83 -6.74 9.88 8.13
N ALA A 84 -6.78 9.49 9.41
CA ALA A 84 -5.81 8.57 9.99
C ALA A 84 -5.78 7.22 9.24
N ASN A 85 -6.94 6.67 8.88
CA ASN A 85 -7.02 5.45 8.07
C ASN A 85 -6.43 5.64 6.67
N THR A 86 -6.67 6.77 6.02
CA THR A 86 -6.09 7.08 4.71
C THR A 86 -4.56 7.09 4.77
N TYR A 87 -3.96 7.74 5.79
CA TYR A 87 -2.51 7.72 5.96
C TYR A 87 -1.97 6.31 6.23
N ALA A 88 -2.62 5.53 7.10
CA ALA A 88 -2.22 4.15 7.36
C ALA A 88 -2.28 3.28 6.09
N ASN A 89 -3.32 3.44 5.27
CA ASN A 89 -3.46 2.72 4.00
C ASN A 89 -2.37 3.13 2.99
N ALA A 90 -2.03 4.42 2.92
CA ALA A 90 -0.94 4.89 2.08
C ALA A 90 0.41 4.30 2.52
N GLU A 91 0.67 4.24 3.83
CA GLU A 91 1.88 3.62 4.37
C GLU A 91 1.95 2.12 4.04
N ALA A 92 0.84 1.39 4.20
CA ALA A 92 0.75 -0.03 3.84
C ALA A 92 0.96 -0.26 2.34
N ALA A 93 0.38 0.57 1.48
CA ALA A 93 0.57 0.50 0.03
C ALA A 93 2.03 0.75 -0.35
N ASN A 94 2.67 1.77 0.22
CA ASN A 94 4.08 2.06 0.00
C ASN A 94 4.98 0.92 0.48
N ALA A 95 4.70 0.33 1.65
CA ALA A 95 5.43 -0.82 2.15
C ALA A 95 5.30 -2.04 1.22
N SER A 96 4.11 -2.31 0.69
CA SER A 96 3.86 -3.40 -0.26
C SER A 96 4.61 -3.19 -1.59
N LEU A 97 4.66 -1.95 -2.10
CA LEU A 97 5.44 -1.60 -3.29
C LEU A 97 6.94 -1.82 -3.07
N LEU A 98 7.48 -1.40 -1.93
CA LEU A 98 8.88 -1.60 -1.58
C LEU A 98 9.24 -3.09 -1.43
N GLN A 99 8.36 -3.89 -0.83
CA GLN A 99 8.54 -5.35 -0.75
C GLN A 99 8.51 -6.00 -2.14
N SER A 100 7.58 -5.60 -3.00
CA SER A 100 7.49 -6.09 -4.38
C SER A 100 8.73 -5.73 -5.20
N LEU A 101 9.24 -4.51 -5.01
CA LEU A 101 10.47 -4.06 -5.66
C LEU A 101 11.68 -4.86 -5.20
N ALA A 102 11.83 -5.10 -3.89
CA ALA A 102 12.91 -5.92 -3.34
C ALA A 102 12.86 -7.35 -3.90
N ALA A 103 11.67 -7.98 -3.90
CA ALA A 103 11.49 -9.31 -4.49
C ALA A 103 11.83 -9.36 -5.98
N THR A 104 11.50 -8.29 -6.73
CA THR A 104 11.86 -8.16 -8.14
C THR A 104 13.38 -8.06 -8.30
N SER A 105 14.07 -7.25 -7.49
CA SER A 105 15.53 -7.15 -7.50
C SER A 105 16.21 -8.49 -7.24
N ASP A 106 15.73 -9.26 -6.26
CA ASP A 106 16.25 -10.60 -5.96
C ASP A 106 16.03 -11.58 -7.12
N SER A 107 14.85 -11.55 -7.75
CA SER A 107 14.56 -12.41 -8.91
C SER A 107 15.41 -12.06 -10.13
N VAL A 108 15.70 -10.77 -10.38
CA VAL A 108 16.60 -10.35 -11.47
C VAL A 108 18.02 -10.82 -11.21
N ALA A 109 18.50 -10.71 -9.97
CA ALA A 109 19.81 -11.22 -9.58
C ALA A 109 19.90 -12.75 -9.76
N GLY A 110 18.89 -13.50 -9.29
CA GLY A 110 18.80 -14.94 -9.51
C GLY A 110 18.73 -15.34 -10.98
N GLY A 111 17.98 -14.59 -11.79
CA GLY A 111 17.88 -14.81 -13.24
C GLY A 111 19.20 -14.59 -13.98
N ALA A 112 20.00 -13.60 -13.58
CA ALA A 112 21.32 -13.37 -14.17
C ALA A 112 22.31 -14.50 -13.85
N VAL A 113 22.26 -15.04 -12.63
CA VAL A 113 23.08 -16.21 -12.23
C VAL A 113 22.66 -17.44 -13.03
N ALA A 114 21.36 -17.74 -13.10
CA ALA A 114 20.84 -18.86 -13.88
C ALA A 114 21.16 -18.75 -15.37
N ALA A 115 21.10 -17.54 -15.95
CA ALA A 115 21.49 -17.31 -17.34
C ALA A 115 22.98 -17.60 -17.59
N SER A 116 23.87 -17.23 -16.65
CA SER A 116 25.30 -17.56 -16.72
C SER A 116 25.54 -19.07 -16.60
N GLU A 117 24.83 -19.76 -15.70
CA GLU A 117 24.94 -21.22 -15.54
C GLU A 117 24.51 -21.94 -16.82
N ASN A 118 23.37 -21.55 -17.39
CA ASN A 118 22.88 -22.11 -18.66
C ASN A 118 23.86 -21.84 -19.82
N ALA A 119 24.48 -20.66 -19.88
CA ALA A 119 25.47 -20.35 -20.91
C ALA A 119 26.74 -21.22 -20.81
N LEU A 120 27.19 -21.55 -19.59
CA LEU A 120 28.31 -22.47 -19.38
C LEU A 120 27.93 -23.91 -19.78
N VAL A 121 26.71 -24.35 -19.46
CA VAL A 121 26.18 -25.66 -19.88
C VAL A 121 26.04 -25.74 -21.40
N ASP A 122 25.55 -24.69 -22.06
CA ASP A 122 25.45 -24.62 -23.52
C ASP A 122 26.83 -24.67 -24.19
N LEU A 123 27.81 -23.93 -23.67
CA LEU A 123 29.20 -23.99 -24.16
C LEU A 123 29.80 -25.38 -23.97
N GLN A 124 29.59 -26.02 -22.82
CA GLN A 124 30.04 -27.39 -22.57
C GLN A 124 29.39 -28.36 -23.56
N THR A 125 28.09 -28.22 -23.81
CA THR A 125 27.33 -29.08 -24.71
C THR A 125 27.81 -28.91 -26.17
N MET A 126 28.10 -27.68 -26.59
CA MET A 126 28.68 -27.39 -27.90
C MET A 126 30.09 -27.98 -28.04
N LEU A 127 30.95 -27.85 -27.03
CA LEU A 127 32.30 -28.42 -27.01
C LEU A 127 32.27 -29.95 -27.05
N VAL A 128 31.44 -30.59 -26.23
CA VAL A 128 31.27 -32.05 -26.22
C VAL A 128 30.76 -32.52 -27.57
N GLY A 129 29.74 -31.86 -28.14
CA GLY A 129 29.23 -32.18 -29.48
C GLY A 129 30.28 -32.05 -30.57
N PHE A 130 31.11 -31.00 -30.53
CA PHE A 130 32.22 -30.81 -31.46
C PHE A 130 33.25 -31.95 -31.36
N VAL A 131 33.69 -32.27 -30.14
CA VAL A 131 34.67 -33.35 -29.90
C VAL A 131 34.11 -34.70 -30.34
N VAL A 132 32.85 -35.02 -29.98
CA VAL A 132 32.19 -36.27 -30.37
C VAL A 132 32.06 -36.38 -31.89
N ASN A 133 31.61 -35.33 -32.57
CA ASN A 133 31.47 -35.34 -34.02
C ASN A 133 32.82 -35.47 -34.74
N ALA A 134 33.86 -34.78 -34.25
CA ALA A 134 35.21 -34.92 -34.77
C ALA A 134 35.74 -36.35 -34.62
N LEU A 135 35.49 -37.00 -33.48
CA LEU A 135 35.85 -38.41 -33.26
C LEU A 135 35.08 -39.34 -34.20
N ILE A 136 33.78 -39.14 -34.39
CA ILE A 136 32.97 -39.93 -35.33
C ILE A 136 33.54 -39.81 -36.74
N LEU A 137 33.80 -38.59 -37.22
CA LEU A 137 34.36 -38.36 -38.56
C LEU A 137 35.74 -39.00 -38.71
N ALA A 138 36.62 -38.87 -37.72
CA ALA A 138 37.94 -39.49 -37.75
C ALA A 138 37.88 -41.03 -37.83
N LEU A 139 36.91 -41.64 -37.15
CA LEU A 139 36.74 -43.09 -37.07
C LEU A 139 36.09 -43.66 -38.35
N PHE A 140 35.17 -42.91 -38.97
CA PHE A 140 34.49 -43.29 -40.23
C PHE A 140 35.21 -42.83 -41.50
N TRP A 141 36.18 -41.92 -41.40
CA TRP A 141 37.04 -41.45 -42.50
C TRP A 141 37.54 -42.57 -43.43
N PRO A 142 38.10 -43.70 -42.94
CA PRO A 142 38.57 -44.79 -43.81
C PRO A 142 37.46 -45.56 -44.54
N LEU A 143 36.19 -45.45 -44.11
CA LEU A 143 35.04 -46.09 -44.76
C LEU A 143 34.40 -45.18 -45.83
N ILE A 144 34.51 -43.86 -45.66
CA ILE A 144 33.92 -42.85 -46.54
C ILE A 144 34.82 -42.58 -47.76
N ILE A 145 36.15 -42.54 -47.59
CA ILE A 145 37.10 -42.27 -48.68
C ILE A 145 36.96 -43.27 -49.86
N PRO A 146 36.88 -44.59 -49.64
CA PRO A 146 36.74 -45.55 -50.74
C PRO A 146 35.44 -45.33 -51.53
N GLY A 147 34.33 -45.00 -50.86
CA GLY A 147 33.04 -44.76 -51.50
C GLY A 147 33.01 -43.48 -52.35
N LEU A 148 33.64 -42.40 -51.87
CA LEU A 148 33.79 -41.16 -52.65
C LEU A 148 34.72 -41.34 -53.84
N PHE A 149 35.81 -42.10 -53.67
CA PHE A 149 36.72 -42.45 -54.75
C PHE A 149 36.01 -43.29 -55.82
N PHE A 150 35.17 -44.24 -55.40
CA PHE A 150 34.35 -45.05 -56.28
C PHE A 150 33.29 -44.23 -57.02
N LEU A 151 32.60 -43.29 -56.35
CA LEU A 151 31.64 -42.39 -56.99
C LEU A 151 32.30 -41.45 -58.00
N PHE A 152 33.48 -40.90 -57.69
CA PHE A 152 34.23 -40.04 -58.60
C PHE A 152 34.74 -40.81 -59.83
N TRP A 153 35.25 -42.03 -59.60
CA TRP A 153 35.63 -42.97 -60.65
C TRP A 153 34.42 -43.37 -61.52
N TRP A 154 33.27 -43.64 -60.91
CA TRP A 154 32.03 -43.98 -61.60
C TRP A 154 31.50 -42.81 -62.44
N GLN A 155 31.44 -41.59 -61.89
CA GLN A 155 31.05 -40.40 -62.65
C GLN A 155 31.99 -40.12 -63.83
N SER A 156 33.31 -40.33 -63.65
CA SER A 156 34.31 -40.21 -64.72
C SER A 156 34.07 -41.17 -65.88
N ILE A 157 33.44 -42.33 -65.65
CA ILE A 157 33.26 -43.37 -66.66
C ILE A 157 31.97 -43.17 -67.46
N PHE A 158 30.90 -42.68 -66.84
CA PHE A 158 29.58 -42.64 -67.47
C PHE A 158 29.10 -41.27 -67.96
N PHE A 159 29.66 -40.16 -67.45
CA PHE A 159 29.21 -38.80 -67.82
C PHE A 159 30.15 -38.06 -68.78
N ARG A 160 31.17 -38.74 -69.32
CA ARG A 160 32.11 -38.19 -70.30
C ARG A 160 31.78 -38.68 -71.70
N SER A 161 30.61 -38.31 -72.21
CA SER A 161 30.20 -38.38 -73.63
C SER A 161 29.28 -37.21 -73.92
#